data_AF-A0A348VZ97-F1
#
_entry.id   AF-A0A348VZ97-F1
#
_cell.length_a   1.000
_cell.length_b   1.000
_cell.length_c   1.000
_cell.angle_alpha   90.00
_cell.angle_beta   90.00
_cell.angle_gamma   90.00
#
_symmetry.space_group_name_H-M   'P 1'
#
loop_
_entity.id
_entity.type
_entity.pdbx_description
1 polymer ?
#
loop_
_entity_poly.entity_id
_entity_poly.type
_entity_poly.pdbx_seq_one_letter_code
_entity_poly.pdbx_strand_id
1 'polypeptide(L)' 'MKEVKDQEDFKLIKQTYGYRNRHKGARQIKMTLSNTFDIKMNLKKIRHLMKKYGLYCPIRKANPYRRMIKSYENQ' A
#
# COMPACT_ATOMS: atom_id res chain seq x y z
N MET A 1 -11.00 17.55 17.56
CA MET A 1 -11.87 16.41 17.18
C MET A 1 -11.57 15.74 15.83
N LYS A 2 -10.74 16.31 14.92
CA LYS A 2 -10.35 15.60 13.67
C LYS A 2 -9.19 14.61 13.85
N GLU A 3 -8.28 14.87 14.78
CA GLU A 3 -7.04 14.09 14.92
C GLU A 3 -7.26 12.69 15.48
N VAL A 4 -8.22 12.51 16.38
CA VAL A 4 -8.56 11.19 16.95
C VAL A 4 -9.02 10.24 15.85
N LYS A 5 -9.89 10.71 14.95
CA LYS A 5 -10.40 9.93 13.84
C LYS A 5 -9.30 9.60 12.82
N ASP A 6 -8.40 10.55 12.54
CA ASP A 6 -7.23 10.30 11.69
C ASP A 6 -6.30 9.24 12.28
N GLN A 7 -6.13 9.21 13.60
CA GLN A 7 -5.34 8.18 14.27
C GLN A 7 -5.99 6.80 14.17
N GLU A 8 -7.31 6.71 14.37
CA GLU A 8 -8.06 5.46 14.21
C GLU A 8 -7.98 4.93 12.78
N ASP A 9 -8.22 5.80 11.79
CA ASP A 9 -8.10 5.45 10.38
C ASP A 9 -6.68 5.01 10.03
N PHE A 10 -5.65 5.65 10.60
CA PHE A 10 -4.28 5.24 10.40
C PHE A 10 -3.95 3.88 11.05
N LYS A 11 -4.51 3.56 12.22
CA LYS A 11 -4.37 2.23 12.84
C LYS A 11 -4.89 1.13 11.91
N LEU A 12 -6.04 1.34 11.29
CA LEU A 12 -6.59 0.45 10.27
C LEU A 12 -5.67 0.31 9.05
N ILE A 13 -5.13 1.42 8.54
CA ILE A 13 -4.16 1.41 7.45
C ILE A 13 -2.90 0.61 7.83
N LYS A 14 -2.39 0.77 9.06
CA LYS A 14 -1.21 0.06 9.55
C LYS A 14 -1.47 -1.44 9.69
N GLN A 15 -2.63 -1.82 10.22
CA GLN A 15 -3.05 -3.23 10.34
C GLN A 15 -3.16 -3.89 8.96
N THR A 16 -3.80 -3.21 7.99
CA THR A 16 -3.93 -3.71 6.62
C THR A 16 -2.60 -3.75 5.88
N TYR A 17 -1.68 -2.82 6.15
CA TYR A 17 -0.33 -2.84 5.60
C TYR A 17 0.44 -4.09 6.05
N GLY A 18 0.32 -4.52 7.31
CA GLY A 18 0.95 -5.75 7.82
C GLY A 18 0.29 -7.06 7.36
N TYR A 19 -0.97 -7.03 6.92
CA TYR A 19 -1.74 -8.23 6.60
C TYR A 19 -1.11 -9.11 5.50
N ARG A 20 -0.92 -10.41 5.72
CA ARG A 20 -0.34 -11.36 4.74
C ARG A 20 1.09 -11.04 4.25
N ASN A 21 1.94 -10.43 5.08
CA ASN A 21 3.40 -10.31 4.89
C ASN A 21 3.88 -9.92 3.48
N ARG A 22 3.20 -8.95 2.86
CA ARG A 22 3.55 -8.40 1.55
C ARG A 22 3.45 -6.89 1.56
N HIS A 23 4.37 -6.23 0.86
CA HIS A 23 4.31 -4.78 0.67
C HIS A 23 3.03 -4.40 -0.06
N LYS A 24 2.32 -3.40 0.48
CA LYS A 24 1.05 -2.90 -0.08
C LYS A 24 1.14 -1.40 -0.31
N GLY A 25 0.91 -0.98 -1.55
CA GLY A 25 0.68 0.43 -1.86
C GLY A 25 -0.74 0.88 -1.48
N ALA A 26 -1.02 2.17 -1.59
CA ALA A 26 -2.32 2.76 -1.24
C ALA A 26 -3.51 2.08 -1.93
N ARG A 27 -3.37 1.68 -3.21
CA ARG A 27 -4.44 0.96 -3.94
C ARG A 27 -4.71 -0.43 -3.36
N GLN A 28 -3.65 -1.16 -3.00
CA GLN A 28 -3.78 -2.48 -2.37
C GLN A 28 -4.32 -2.39 -0.95
N ILE A 29 -3.95 -1.35 -0.19
CA ILE A 29 -4.56 -1.05 1.12
C ILE A 29 -6.07 -0.83 0.95
N LYS A 30 -6.50 0.00 -0.01
CA LYS A 30 -7.93 0.21 -0.31
C LYS A 30 -8.64 -1.11 -0.64
N MET A 31 -8.05 -1.94 -1.49
CA MET A 31 -8.63 -3.24 -1.85
C MET A 31 -8.70 -4.19 -0.64
N THR A 32 -7.66 -4.23 0.18
CA THR A 32 -7.62 -5.09 1.37
C THR A 32 -8.62 -4.65 2.42
N LEU A 33 -8.74 -3.33 2.65
CA LEU A 33 -9.76 -2.75 3.53
C LEU A 33 -11.17 -3.14 3.07
N SER A 34 -11.48 -3.00 1.78
CA SER A 34 -12.81 -3.32 1.25
C SER A 34 -13.10 -4.82 1.23
N ASN A 35 -12.10 -5.67 0.92
CA ASN A 35 -12.33 -7.10 0.73
C ASN A 35 -12.24 -7.92 2.01
N THR A 36 -11.45 -7.47 3.00
CA THR A 36 -11.17 -8.23 4.23
C THR A 36 -11.83 -7.62 5.45
N PHE A 37 -11.95 -6.30 5.50
CA PHE A 37 -12.49 -5.58 6.65
C PHE A 37 -13.85 -4.93 6.36
N ASP A 38 -14.35 -5.04 5.12
CA ASP A 38 -15.55 -4.37 4.59
C ASP A 38 -15.62 -2.86 4.84
N ILE A 39 -14.44 -2.22 4.93
CA ILE A 39 -14.31 -0.78 5.20
C ILE A 39 -13.99 -0.04 3.92
N LYS A 40 -14.88 0.88 3.53
CA LYS A 40 -14.72 1.72 2.35
C LYS A 40 -14.03 3.03 2.71
N MET A 41 -12.74 3.12 2.42
CA MET A 41 -11.95 4.35 2.58
C MET A 41 -11.57 4.97 1.23
N ASN A 42 -11.63 6.31 1.14
CA ASN A 42 -11.20 7.04 -0.05
C ASN A 42 -9.67 6.95 -0.23
N LEU A 43 -9.23 6.70 -1.47
CA LEU A 43 -7.82 6.63 -1.82
C LEU A 43 -7.06 7.94 -1.51
N LYS A 44 -7.70 9.11 -1.65
CA LYS A 44 -7.11 10.41 -1.24
C LYS A 44 -6.78 10.43 0.25
N LYS A 45 -7.70 9.92 1.08
CA LYS A 45 -7.54 9.86 2.54
C LYS A 45 -6.43 8.89 2.95
N ILE A 46 -6.39 7.70 2.34
CA ILE A 46 -5.30 6.73 2.57
C ILE A 46 -3.94 7.36 2.25
N ARG A 47 -3.81 8.02 1.09
CA ARG A 47 -2.55 8.69 0.72
C ARG A 47 -2.17 9.82 1.70
N HIS A 48 -3.14 10.62 2.12
CA HIS A 48 -2.92 11.68 3.10
C HIS A 48 -2.41 11.11 4.43
N LEU A 49 -3.09 10.10 4.99
CA LEU A 49 -2.71 9.49 6.26
C LEU A 49 -1.36 8.75 6.16
N MET A 50 -1.10 8.07 5.05
CA MET A 50 0.22 7.47 4.79
C MET A 50 1.33 8.54 4.79
N LYS A 51 1.10 9.70 4.16
CA LYS A 51 2.07 10.82 4.15
C LYS A 51 2.22 11.46 5.54
N LYS A 52 1.10 11.70 6.24
CA LYS A 52 1.05 12.33 7.57
C LYS A 52 1.83 11.54 8.62
N TYR A 53 1.70 10.21 8.59
CA TYR A 53 2.32 9.32 9.58
C TYR A 53 3.54 8.56 9.04
N GLY A 54 4.08 8.96 7.89
CA GLY A 54 5.35 8.42 7.36
C GLY A 54 5.32 6.97 6.89
N LEU A 55 4.15 6.42 6.54
CA LEU A 55 4.03 5.06 6.03
C LEU A 55 4.32 5.01 4.52
N TYR A 56 5.54 4.62 4.15
CA TYR A 56 5.95 4.46 2.74
C TYR A 56 5.97 3.00 2.31
N CYS A 57 5.51 2.72 1.09
CA CYS A 57 5.61 1.39 0.48
C CYS A 57 6.74 1.41 -0.56
N PRO A 58 7.70 0.47 -0.50
CA PRO A 58 8.73 0.37 -1.53
C PRO A 58 8.10 0.08 -2.89
N ILE A 59 8.57 0.79 -3.91
CA ILE A 59 8.20 0.51 -5.31
C ILE A 59 8.84 -0.83 -5.70
N ARG A 60 8.03 -1.78 -6.19
CA ARG A 60 8.54 -3.06 -6.70
C ARG A 60 9.40 -2.80 -7.95
N LYS A 61 10.72 -2.82 -7.80
CA LYS A 61 11.65 -2.81 -8.94
C LYS A 61 11.62 -4.18 -9.63
N ALA A 62 11.62 -4.20 -10.96
CA ALA A 62 11.82 -5.43 -11.70
C ALA A 62 13.24 -5.96 -11.43
N ASN A 63 13.40 -7.28 -11.33
CA ASN A 63 14.73 -7.89 -11.22
C ASN A 63 15.54 -7.56 -12.49
N PRO A 64 16.70 -6.87 -12.38
CA PRO A 64 17.54 -6.50 -13.52
C PRO A 64 17.95 -7.69 -14.39
N TYR A 65 18.30 -8.83 -13.79
CA TYR A 65 18.72 -10.03 -14.51
C TYR A 65 17.62 -10.59 -15.40
N ARG A 66 16.36 -10.61 -14.93
CA ARG A 66 15.22 -11.03 -15.75
C ARG A 66 15.02 -10.13 -16.97
N ARG A 67 15.31 -8.82 -16.84
CA ARG A 67 15.22 -7.87 -17.96
C ARG A 67 16.35 -8.09 -18.96
N MET A 68 17.55 -8.39 -18.46
CA MET A 68 18.72 -8.67 -19.26
C MET A 68 18.56 -9.94 -20.09
N ILE A 69 18.10 -11.05 -19.49
CA ILE A 69 17.83 -12.32 -20.19
C ILE A 69 16.83 -12.11 -21.35
N LYS A 70 15.72 -11.42 -21.09
CA LYS A 70 14.72 -11.13 -22.14
C LYS A 70 15.28 -10.26 -23.26
N SER A 71 16.24 -9.37 -22.98
CA SER A 71 16.90 -8.58 -24.02
C SER A 71 17.77 -9.44 -24.93
N TYR A 72 18.47 -10.42 -24.35
CA TYR A 72 19.29 -11.37 -25.12
C TYR A 72 18.44 -12.35 -25.93
N GLU A 73 17.27 -12.77 -25.46
CA GLU A 73 16.35 -13.64 -26.21
C GLU A 73 15.75 -13.01 -27.47
N ASN A 74 15.75 -11.67 -27.58
CA ASN A 74 15.16 -10.93 -28.70
C ASN A 74 16.22 -10.28 -29.62
N GLN A 75 17.49 -10.67 -29.49
CA GLN A 75 18.59 -10.35 -30.41
C GLN A 75 18.75 -11.45 -31.44
#